data_AF-A0A959Y985-F1
#
_entry.id   AF-A0A959Y985-F1
#
_cell.length_a   1.000
_cell.length_b   1.000
_cell.length_c   1.000
_cell.angle_alpha   90.00
_cell.angle_beta   90.00
_cell.angle_gamma   90.00
#
_symmetry.space_group_name_H-M   'P 1'
#
loop_
_entity.id
_entity.type
_entity.pdbx_description
1 polymer ?
#
loop_
_entity_poly.entity_id
_entity_poly.type
_entity_poly.pdbx_seq_one_letter_code
_entity_poly.pdbx_strand_id
1 'polypeptide(L)'
;GYYSRARNLHAAARQVVREHGGRFPADHAALRALPGVGDYTAAAVASIAFGLPEPVVDGNVYRVLARVFGIADPIDGTAGRRTFRELAARLLDPAEPGTHNQAVMELGALVCTPRNPACSACPLASRCIARKQDRIAGLPVKQGRTRVRDRWFHYVWVEQDGGIFLRERPAGDIWQGLWEPPLIEGTRQLGTRAMATALQELTGSAPWKLQGPLHEVRHVLSHQHLHTRF
;
A
#
# COMPACT_ATOMS: atom_id res chain seq x y z
N GLY A 1 -4.51 -7.24 3.52
CA GLY A 1 -3.37 -6.87 2.63
C GLY A 1 -2.46 -5.83 3.27
N TYR A 2 -1.17 -5.80 2.90
CA TYR A 2 -0.12 -4.96 3.51
C TYR A 2 -0.02 -5.11 5.05
N TYR A 3 0.20 -6.34 5.51
CA TYR A 3 0.12 -6.72 6.94
C TYR A 3 1.20 -6.09 7.83
N SER A 4 2.31 -5.60 7.25
CA SER A 4 3.28 -4.79 7.99
C SER A 4 2.66 -3.54 8.62
N ARG A 5 1.58 -2.99 8.03
CA ARG A 5 0.84 -1.85 8.61
C ARG A 5 0.24 -2.20 9.97
N ALA A 6 -0.37 -3.37 10.12
CA ALA A 6 -0.96 -3.78 11.40
C ALA A 6 0.11 -4.02 12.47
N ARG A 7 1.23 -4.67 12.09
CA ARG A 7 2.37 -4.86 12.99
C ARG A 7 2.96 -3.53 13.46
N ASN A 8 3.17 -2.61 12.53
CA ASN A 8 3.69 -1.28 12.84
C ASN A 8 2.71 -0.46 13.68
N LEU A 9 1.41 -0.54 13.39
CA LEU A 9 0.38 0.13 14.21
C LEU A 9 0.39 -0.37 15.66
N HIS A 10 0.48 -1.70 15.86
CA HIS A 10 0.59 -2.27 17.19
C HIS A 10 1.89 -1.87 17.89
N ALA A 11 3.03 -1.86 17.17
CA ALA A 11 4.30 -1.38 17.70
C ALA A 11 4.26 0.11 18.08
N ALA A 12 3.63 0.95 17.26
CA ALA A 12 3.43 2.37 17.52
C ALA A 12 2.53 2.59 18.74
N ALA A 13 1.42 1.86 18.87
CA ALA A 13 0.55 1.95 20.05
C ALA A 13 1.31 1.59 21.34
N ARG A 14 2.13 0.53 21.30
CA ARG A 14 3.00 0.14 22.43
C ARG A 14 4.04 1.22 22.75
N GLN A 15 4.60 1.87 21.73
CA GLN A 15 5.54 2.99 21.92
C GLN A 15 4.85 4.19 22.57
N VAL A 16 3.65 4.56 22.10
CA VAL A 16 2.83 5.64 22.68
C VAL A 16 2.56 5.39 24.17
N VAL A 17 2.24 4.16 24.56
CA VAL A 17 2.06 3.81 25.98
C VAL A 17 3.35 3.99 26.78
N ARG A 18 4.47 3.43 26.29
CA ARG A 18 5.75 3.43 27.02
C ARG A 18 6.42 4.80 27.11
N GLU A 19 6.42 5.55 26.02
CA GLU A 19 7.24 6.77 25.87
C GLU A 19 6.41 8.05 26.00
N HIS A 20 5.10 7.97 25.75
CA HIS A 20 4.20 9.13 25.79
C HIS A 20 3.04 8.98 26.79
N GLY A 21 3.14 8.02 27.72
CA GLY A 21 2.13 7.83 28.79
C GLY A 21 0.73 7.50 28.27
N GLY A 22 0.64 6.84 27.12
CA GLY A 22 -0.63 6.48 26.49
C GLY A 22 -1.33 7.62 25.74
N ARG A 23 -0.71 8.80 25.65
CA ARG A 23 -1.23 9.93 24.88
C ARG A 23 -0.43 10.07 23.59
N PHE A 24 -1.12 10.16 22.46
CA PHE A 24 -0.43 10.44 21.20
C PHE A 24 0.27 11.81 21.26
N PRO A 25 1.49 11.93 20.74
CA PRO A 25 2.18 13.22 20.69
C PRO A 25 1.47 14.16 19.72
N ALA A 26 1.24 15.40 20.14
CA ALA A 26 0.68 16.48 19.33
C ALA A 26 1.80 17.28 18.63
N ASP A 27 2.70 16.58 17.95
CA ASP A 27 3.84 17.15 17.22
C ASP A 27 4.13 16.30 15.98
N HIS A 28 4.37 16.95 14.83
CA HIS A 28 4.58 16.24 13.57
C HIS A 28 5.83 15.35 13.62
N ALA A 29 6.95 15.84 14.18
CA ALA A 29 8.20 15.08 14.21
C ALA A 29 8.09 13.84 15.12
N ALA A 30 7.45 13.99 16.28
CA ALA A 30 7.18 12.89 17.20
C ALA A 30 6.21 11.86 16.60
N LEU A 31 5.13 12.30 15.93
CA LEU A 31 4.24 11.40 15.19
C LEU A 31 5.01 10.64 14.11
N ARG A 32 5.86 11.34 13.36
CA ARG A 32 6.65 10.76 12.27
C ARG A 32 7.70 9.74 12.74
N ALA A 33 8.13 9.83 13.99
CA ALA A 33 9.05 8.88 14.61
C ALA A 33 8.37 7.54 14.98
N LEU A 34 7.03 7.48 15.02
CA LEU A 34 6.31 6.25 15.35
C LEU A 34 6.44 5.18 14.23
N PRO A 35 6.53 3.89 14.59
CA PRO A 35 6.59 2.79 13.64
C PRO A 35 5.49 2.82 12.59
N GLY A 36 5.87 2.79 11.32
CA GLY A 36 4.94 2.78 10.19
C GLY A 36 4.23 4.10 9.91
N VAL A 37 4.55 5.18 10.62
CA VAL A 37 4.05 6.52 10.34
C VAL A 37 5.03 7.21 9.37
N GLY A 38 4.58 7.43 8.13
CA GLY A 38 5.28 8.26 7.15
C GLY A 38 4.78 9.71 7.17
N ASP A 39 5.38 10.57 6.34
CA ASP A 39 5.04 12.01 6.27
C ASP A 39 3.54 12.25 6.08
N TYR A 40 2.90 11.50 5.18
CA TYR A 40 1.46 11.58 4.95
C TYR A 40 0.66 11.33 6.23
N THR A 41 0.93 10.22 6.92
CA THR A 41 0.18 9.83 8.12
C THR A 41 0.46 10.80 9.27
N ALA A 42 1.72 11.25 9.43
CA ALA A 42 2.08 12.23 10.44
C ALA A 42 1.32 13.54 10.21
N ALA A 43 1.34 14.10 9.00
CA ALA A 43 0.61 15.32 8.65
C ALA A 43 -0.92 15.15 8.81
N ALA A 44 -1.46 13.98 8.42
CA ALA A 44 -2.89 13.71 8.53
C ALA A 44 -3.34 13.66 9.99
N VAL A 45 -2.63 12.92 10.85
CA VAL A 45 -2.95 12.86 12.28
C VAL A 45 -2.73 14.22 12.94
N ALA A 46 -1.61 14.89 12.65
CA ALA A 46 -1.29 16.21 13.18
C ALA A 46 -2.39 17.24 12.87
N SER A 47 -2.83 17.32 11.62
CA SER A 47 -3.86 18.28 11.21
C SER A 47 -5.27 17.90 11.66
N ILE A 48 -5.67 16.64 11.49
CA ILE A 48 -7.04 16.20 11.75
C ILE A 48 -7.33 16.05 13.24
N ALA A 49 -6.42 15.42 13.98
CA ALA A 49 -6.65 15.12 15.40
C ALA A 49 -6.16 16.23 16.33
N PHE A 50 -5.14 16.99 15.91
CA PHE A 50 -4.48 18.00 16.76
C PHE A 50 -4.55 19.43 16.20
N GLY A 51 -5.18 19.65 15.05
CA GLY A 51 -5.34 21.00 14.48
C GLY A 51 -4.04 21.66 14.05
N LEU A 52 -2.95 20.90 13.88
CA LEU A 52 -1.67 21.45 13.43
C LEU A 52 -1.73 21.80 11.93
N PRO A 53 -1.18 22.95 11.49
CA PRO A 53 -1.21 23.38 10.09
C PRO A 53 -0.20 22.61 9.22
N GLU A 54 -0.35 21.29 9.18
CA GLU A 54 0.48 20.37 8.41
C GLU A 54 -0.23 19.98 7.10
N PRO A 55 0.34 20.27 5.92
CA PRO A 55 -0.29 19.95 4.65
C PRO A 55 -0.24 18.45 4.37
N VAL A 56 -1.40 17.87 4.07
CA VAL A 56 -1.51 16.46 3.70
C VAL A 56 -1.43 16.32 2.19
N VAL A 57 -0.50 15.48 1.70
CA VAL A 57 -0.40 15.17 0.28
C VAL A 57 -0.38 13.66 0.06
N ASP A 58 -1.54 13.12 -0.30
CA ASP A 58 -1.74 11.72 -0.68
C ASP A 58 -1.96 11.61 -2.20
N GLY A 59 -2.23 10.38 -2.69
CA GLY A 59 -2.49 10.15 -4.11
C GLY A 59 -3.71 10.90 -4.66
N ASN A 60 -4.69 11.24 -3.81
CA ASN A 60 -5.86 12.03 -4.17
C ASN A 60 -5.51 13.51 -4.29
N VAL A 61 -4.84 14.07 -3.29
CA VAL A 61 -4.38 15.46 -3.27
C VAL A 61 -3.41 15.74 -4.42
N TYR A 62 -2.42 14.87 -4.65
CA TYR A 62 -1.53 14.99 -5.82
C TYR A 62 -2.31 15.15 -7.13
N ARG A 63 -3.36 14.35 -7.34
CA ARG A 63 -4.17 14.39 -8.55
C ARG A 63 -5.02 15.65 -8.65
N VAL A 64 -5.64 16.07 -7.54
CA VAL A 64 -6.43 17.31 -7.48
C VAL A 64 -5.53 18.50 -7.80
N LEU A 65 -4.41 18.64 -7.09
CA LEU A 65 -3.48 19.75 -7.28
C LEU A 65 -2.88 19.75 -8.70
N ALA A 66 -2.45 18.58 -9.21
CA ALA A 66 -1.89 18.49 -10.55
C ALA A 66 -2.89 18.97 -11.61
N ARG A 67 -4.16 18.56 -11.49
CA ARG A 67 -5.20 18.95 -12.45
C ARG A 67 -5.64 20.40 -12.30
N VAL A 68 -5.90 20.85 -11.08
CA VAL A 68 -6.37 22.22 -10.83
C VAL A 68 -5.33 23.24 -11.28
N PHE A 69 -4.06 23.00 -10.98
CA PHE A 69 -2.94 23.90 -11.29
C PHE A 69 -2.19 23.55 -12.59
N GLY A 70 -2.58 22.49 -13.30
CA GLY A 70 -1.96 22.10 -14.57
C GLY A 70 -0.49 21.65 -14.46
N ILE A 71 -0.07 21.16 -13.29
CA ILE A 71 1.31 20.79 -12.98
C ILE A 71 1.64 19.42 -13.59
N ALA A 72 2.66 19.39 -14.45
CA ALA A 72 3.13 18.16 -15.11
C ALA A 72 4.36 17.53 -14.43
N ASP A 73 4.83 18.10 -13.33
CA ASP A 73 5.92 17.52 -12.53
C ASP A 73 5.51 16.12 -12.04
N PRO A 74 6.37 15.11 -12.18
CA PRO A 74 6.03 13.77 -11.74
C PRO A 74 5.89 13.66 -10.21
N ILE A 75 4.76 13.11 -9.76
CA ILE A 75 4.40 13.06 -8.33
C ILE A 75 5.22 12.05 -7.51
N ASP A 76 5.91 11.14 -8.19
CA ASP A 76 6.74 10.09 -7.61
C ASP A 76 8.23 10.45 -7.55
N GLY A 77 8.64 11.59 -8.13
CA GLY A 77 10.00 12.13 -8.03
C GLY A 77 10.20 13.11 -6.87
N THR A 78 11.43 13.23 -6.37
CA THR A 78 11.78 14.10 -5.23
C THR A 78 11.38 15.57 -5.46
N ALA A 79 11.68 16.11 -6.64
CA ALA A 79 11.35 17.48 -6.99
C ALA A 79 9.83 17.71 -7.02
N GLY A 80 9.07 16.82 -7.65
CA GLY A 80 7.61 16.91 -7.69
C GLY A 80 7.00 16.83 -6.30
N ARG A 81 7.42 15.87 -5.46
CA ARG A 81 6.95 15.77 -4.07
C ARG A 81 7.14 17.08 -3.30
N ARG A 82 8.29 17.75 -3.48
CA ARG A 82 8.55 19.07 -2.88
C ARG A 82 7.59 20.13 -3.43
N THR A 83 7.47 20.25 -4.76
CA THR A 83 6.55 21.21 -5.40
C THR A 83 5.12 21.09 -4.87
N PHE A 84 4.59 19.86 -4.81
CA PHE A 84 3.22 19.63 -4.34
C PHE A 84 3.06 19.88 -2.85
N ARG A 85 4.07 19.56 -2.02
CA ARG A 85 4.04 19.88 -0.58
C ARG A 85 4.03 21.38 -0.33
N GLU A 86 4.88 22.13 -1.02
CA GLU A 86 4.93 23.60 -0.92
C GLU A 86 3.62 24.24 -1.40
N LEU A 87 3.04 23.72 -2.50
CA LEU A 87 1.74 24.18 -2.96
C LEU A 87 0.62 23.88 -1.95
N ALA A 88 0.57 22.66 -1.42
CA ALA A 88 -0.40 22.29 -0.40
C ALA A 88 -0.26 23.17 0.86
N ALA A 89 0.97 23.43 1.31
CA ALA A 89 1.25 24.33 2.44
C ALA A 89 0.72 25.75 2.19
N ARG A 90 0.90 26.27 0.98
CA ARG A 90 0.42 27.62 0.60
C ARG A 90 -1.10 27.72 0.51
N LEU A 91 -1.79 26.62 0.23
CA LEU A 91 -3.24 26.58 0.08
C LEU A 91 -3.97 26.25 1.37
N LEU A 92 -3.28 25.60 2.31
CA LEU A 92 -3.84 25.15 3.57
C LEU A 92 -4.48 26.32 4.33
N ASP A 93 -5.68 26.09 4.84
CA ASP A 93 -6.30 26.99 5.81
C ASP A 93 -5.69 26.70 7.19
N PRO A 94 -4.90 27.62 7.78
CA PRO A 94 -4.28 27.38 9.08
C PRO A 94 -5.27 27.43 10.24
N ALA A 95 -6.47 28.00 10.05
CA ALA A 95 -7.51 28.02 11.08
C ALA A 95 -8.23 26.67 11.19
N GLU A 96 -8.40 25.99 10.06
CA GLU A 96 -9.15 24.72 9.94
C GLU A 96 -8.36 23.67 9.13
N PRO A 97 -7.10 23.33 9.52
CA PRO A 97 -6.21 22.55 8.67
C PRO A 97 -6.70 21.10 8.48
N GLY A 98 -7.29 20.50 9.52
CA GLY A 98 -7.88 19.16 9.45
C GLY A 98 -9.05 19.11 8.45
N THR A 99 -9.99 20.05 8.56
CA THR A 99 -11.14 20.19 7.67
C THR A 99 -10.69 20.44 6.22
N HIS A 100 -9.71 21.33 6.02
CA HIS A 100 -9.14 21.61 4.70
C HIS A 100 -8.54 20.36 4.06
N ASN A 101 -7.65 19.67 4.79
CA ASN A 101 -6.99 18.47 4.28
C ASN A 101 -8.00 17.38 3.92
N GLN A 102 -8.98 17.11 4.78
CA GLN A 102 -10.05 16.14 4.48
C GLN A 102 -10.87 16.55 3.26
N ALA A 103 -11.22 17.84 3.12
CA ALA A 103 -11.99 18.32 1.97
C ALA A 103 -11.27 18.07 0.64
N VAL A 104 -9.96 18.33 0.56
CA VAL A 104 -9.18 18.09 -0.66
C VAL A 104 -9.00 16.59 -0.93
N MET A 105 -8.79 15.78 0.11
CA MET A 105 -8.74 14.32 -0.01
C MET A 105 -10.05 13.74 -0.56
N GLU A 106 -11.20 14.12 0.02
CA GLU A 106 -12.54 13.68 -0.40
C GLU A 106 -12.89 14.20 -1.79
N LEU A 107 -12.53 15.44 -2.11
CA LEU A 107 -12.67 15.97 -3.47
C LEU A 107 -11.94 15.07 -4.49
N GLY A 108 -10.73 14.62 -4.17
CA GLY A 108 -10.00 13.67 -5.00
C GLY A 108 -10.67 12.30 -5.05
N ALA A 109 -11.17 11.80 -3.92
CA ALA A 109 -11.76 10.47 -3.80
C ALA A 109 -13.10 10.33 -4.54
N LEU A 110 -13.99 11.32 -4.40
CA LEU A 110 -15.40 11.22 -4.85
C LEU A 110 -15.67 11.90 -6.20
N VAL A 111 -14.96 12.99 -6.50
CA VAL A 111 -15.31 13.87 -7.63
C VAL A 111 -14.19 13.88 -8.67
N CYS A 112 -12.98 14.26 -8.26
CA CYS A 112 -11.81 14.30 -9.13
C CYS A 112 -11.12 12.93 -9.17
N THR A 113 -11.87 11.88 -9.52
CA THR A 113 -11.40 10.48 -9.57
C THR A 113 -10.35 10.24 -10.67
N PRO A 114 -9.56 9.16 -10.61
CA PRO A 114 -8.54 8.87 -11.63
C PRO A 114 -9.10 8.77 -13.05
N ARG A 115 -10.24 8.09 -13.22
CA ARG A 115 -10.94 7.89 -14.50
C ARG A 115 -12.34 8.48 -14.39
N ASN A 116 -12.80 9.14 -15.45
CA ASN A 116 -14.13 9.74 -15.56
C ASN A 116 -14.49 10.64 -14.36
N PRO A 117 -13.68 11.67 -14.03
CA PRO A 117 -14.01 12.58 -12.94
C PRO A 117 -15.30 13.35 -13.22
N ALA A 118 -16.08 13.61 -12.16
CA ALA A 118 -17.32 14.36 -12.22
C ALA A 118 -17.06 15.87 -12.32
N CYS A 119 -16.37 16.30 -13.39
CA CYS A 119 -15.93 17.67 -13.59
C CYS A 119 -17.07 18.70 -13.61
N SER A 120 -18.28 18.32 -14.02
CA SER A 120 -19.46 19.19 -13.99
C SER A 120 -19.93 19.52 -12.57
N ALA A 121 -19.74 18.58 -11.62
CA ALA A 121 -20.10 18.73 -10.22
C ALA A 121 -18.93 19.22 -9.34
N CYS A 122 -17.75 19.44 -9.94
CA CYS A 122 -16.56 19.82 -9.20
C CYS A 122 -16.60 21.30 -8.79
N PRO A 123 -16.44 21.64 -7.49
CA PRO A 123 -16.47 23.03 -7.02
C PRO A 123 -15.31 23.88 -7.60
N LEU A 124 -14.26 23.23 -8.09
CA LEU A 124 -13.10 23.89 -8.69
C LEU A 124 -13.13 23.89 -10.23
N ALA A 125 -14.22 23.43 -10.87
CA ALA A 125 -14.30 23.23 -12.32
C ALA A 125 -14.02 24.49 -13.15
N SER A 126 -14.44 25.66 -12.67
CA SER A 126 -14.23 26.95 -13.35
C SER A 126 -12.78 27.45 -13.26
N ARG A 127 -12.01 26.95 -12.29
CA ARG A 127 -10.61 27.33 -12.03
C ARG A 127 -9.60 26.26 -12.46
N CYS A 128 -10.05 25.04 -12.73
CA CYS A 128 -9.18 23.92 -13.08
C CYS A 128 -8.52 24.09 -14.46
N ILE A 129 -7.19 24.24 -14.47
CA ILE A 129 -6.39 24.41 -15.68
C ILE A 129 -6.47 23.17 -16.58
N ALA A 130 -6.34 21.97 -16.00
CA ALA A 130 -6.41 20.74 -16.79
C ALA A 130 -7.78 20.52 -17.44
N ARG A 131 -8.87 21.04 -16.87
CA ARG A 131 -10.19 21.01 -17.50
C ARG A 131 -10.25 21.99 -18.67
N LYS A 132 -9.74 23.22 -18.50
CA LYS A 132 -9.74 24.25 -19.56
C LYS A 132 -8.87 23.88 -20.76
N GLN A 133 -7.86 23.03 -20.55
CA GLN A 133 -6.89 22.62 -21.56
C GLN A 133 -7.06 21.17 -22.01
N ASP A 134 -8.13 20.47 -21.59
CA ASP A 134 -8.37 19.06 -21.90
C ASP A 134 -7.23 18.08 -21.51
N ARG A 135 -6.52 18.37 -20.40
CA ARG A 135 -5.37 17.61 -19.89
C ARG A 135 -5.67 16.68 -18.71
N ILE A 136 -6.95 16.49 -18.35
CA ILE A 136 -7.37 15.69 -17.20
C ILE A 136 -6.83 14.24 -17.26
N ALA A 137 -6.86 13.62 -18.44
CA ALA A 137 -6.43 12.24 -18.62
C ALA A 137 -4.91 12.05 -18.48
N GLY A 138 -4.12 13.09 -18.74
CA GLY A 138 -2.67 13.07 -18.67
C GLY A 138 -2.08 13.38 -17.29
N LEU A 139 -2.92 13.73 -16.31
CA LEU A 139 -2.48 14.19 -14.99
C LEU A 139 -3.10 13.36 -13.84
N PRO A 140 -2.34 13.08 -12.77
CA PRO A 140 -0.94 13.47 -12.54
C PRO A 140 0.07 12.60 -13.32
N VAL A 141 1.25 13.16 -13.60
CA VAL A 141 2.37 12.42 -14.23
C VAL A 141 3.07 11.54 -13.19
N LYS A 142 3.51 10.36 -13.60
CA LYS A 142 4.39 9.45 -12.83
C LYS A 142 5.60 9.07 -13.67
N GLN A 143 6.80 9.09 -13.10
CA GLN A 143 8.06 8.65 -13.73
C GLN A 143 8.13 7.14 -13.87
N GLY A 144 7.67 6.40 -12.84
CA GLY A 144 7.95 4.98 -12.71
C GLY A 144 6.79 4.07 -13.06
N ARG A 145 7.08 3.00 -13.82
CA ARG A 145 6.29 1.77 -13.75
C ARG A 145 6.91 0.85 -12.72
N THR A 146 6.12 0.41 -11.76
CA THR A 146 6.51 -0.60 -10.80
C THR A 146 6.91 -1.88 -11.54
N ARG A 147 8.16 -2.34 -11.35
CA ARG A 147 8.58 -3.64 -11.87
C ARG A 147 7.81 -4.74 -11.13
N VAL A 148 7.13 -5.59 -11.89
CA VAL A 148 6.41 -6.74 -11.37
C VAL A 148 7.27 -7.98 -11.60
N ARG A 149 7.47 -8.80 -10.56
CA ARG A 149 8.18 -10.09 -10.66
C ARG A 149 7.20 -11.25 -10.62
N ASP A 150 7.44 -12.27 -11.43
CA ASP A 150 6.73 -13.55 -11.34
C ASP A 150 7.40 -14.45 -10.30
N ARG A 151 6.58 -15.19 -9.54
CA ARG A 151 7.02 -16.21 -8.57
C ARG A 151 6.15 -17.44 -8.73
N TRP A 152 6.72 -18.63 -8.54
CA TRP A 152 6.03 -19.90 -8.72
C TRP A 152 5.95 -20.64 -7.39
N PHE A 153 4.73 -20.68 -6.85
CA PHE A 153 4.45 -21.23 -5.54
C PHE A 153 3.75 -22.57 -5.71
N HIS A 154 4.24 -23.59 -5.01
CA HIS A 154 3.60 -24.89 -4.95
C HIS A 154 3.31 -25.20 -3.49
N TYR A 155 2.06 -25.01 -3.10
CA TYR A 155 1.58 -25.37 -1.79
C TYR A 155 1.32 -26.86 -1.74
N VAL A 156 1.65 -27.47 -0.61
CA VAL A 156 1.42 -28.88 -0.35
C VAL A 156 0.44 -28.96 0.80
N TRP A 157 -0.71 -29.57 0.55
CA TRP A 157 -1.69 -29.85 1.59
C TRP A 157 -1.35 -31.17 2.27
N VAL A 158 -0.95 -31.12 3.54
CA VAL A 158 -0.59 -32.32 4.31
C VAL A 158 -1.55 -32.45 5.47
N GLU A 159 -2.26 -33.57 5.51
CA GLU A 159 -3.17 -33.93 6.59
C GLU A 159 -2.61 -35.11 7.38
N GLN A 160 -2.72 -35.06 8.70
CA GLN A 160 -2.36 -36.14 9.59
C GLN A 160 -3.25 -36.10 10.84
N ASP A 161 -3.84 -37.25 11.20
CA ASP A 161 -4.66 -37.41 12.41
C ASP A 161 -5.79 -36.36 12.56
N GLY A 162 -6.36 -35.93 11.42
CA GLY A 162 -7.41 -34.90 11.36
C GLY A 162 -6.90 -33.45 11.47
N GLY A 163 -5.59 -33.25 11.61
CA GLY A 163 -4.93 -31.94 11.56
C GLY A 163 -4.33 -31.64 10.19
N ILE A 164 -4.01 -30.37 9.96
CA ILE A 164 -3.35 -29.88 8.73
C ILE A 164 -2.04 -29.22 9.12
N PHE A 165 -0.97 -29.50 8.37
CA PHE A 165 0.29 -28.82 8.58
C PHE A 165 0.25 -27.41 8.02
N LEU A 166 0.59 -26.45 8.87
CA LEU A 166 0.83 -25.07 8.50
C LEU A 166 2.18 -24.64 9.06
N ARG A 167 2.82 -23.69 8.39
CA ARG A 167 4.02 -23.01 8.86
C ARG A 167 3.78 -21.51 8.91
N GLU A 168 4.40 -20.84 9.87
CA GLU A 168 4.46 -19.38 9.87
C GLU A 168 5.48 -18.90 8.86
N ARG A 169 5.12 -17.90 8.03
CA ARG A 169 6.04 -17.31 7.07
C ARG A 169 7.12 -16.49 7.76
N PRO A 170 8.40 -16.68 7.40
CA PRO A 170 9.51 -15.97 8.01
C PRO A 170 9.51 -14.47 7.68
N ALA A 171 10.38 -13.73 8.35
CA ALA A 171 10.59 -12.31 8.08
C ALA A 171 11.23 -12.06 6.70
N GLY A 172 10.99 -10.86 6.15
CA GLY A 172 11.66 -10.39 4.93
C GLY A 172 10.97 -10.71 3.61
N ASP A 173 9.80 -11.36 3.63
CA ASP A 173 9.03 -11.64 2.42
C ASP A 173 7.53 -11.26 2.57
N ILE A 174 6.77 -11.43 1.49
CA ILE A 174 5.32 -11.26 1.49
C ILE A 174 4.69 -12.08 2.60
N TRP A 175 3.63 -11.52 3.19
CA TRP A 175 2.83 -12.21 4.20
C TRP A 175 3.63 -12.71 5.42
N GLN A 176 4.79 -12.12 5.72
CA GLN A 176 5.54 -12.35 6.96
C GLN A 176 4.60 -12.42 8.17
N GLY A 177 4.76 -13.45 8.99
CA GLY A 177 3.98 -13.69 10.21
C GLY A 177 2.55 -14.20 9.96
N LEU A 178 2.21 -14.57 8.73
CA LEU A 178 0.98 -15.32 8.43
C LEU A 178 1.29 -16.80 8.31
N TRP A 179 0.29 -17.62 8.60
CA TRP A 179 0.36 -19.07 8.45
C TRP A 179 -0.02 -19.50 7.04
N GLU A 180 0.68 -20.49 6.52
CA GLU A 180 0.46 -21.08 5.20
C GLU A 180 0.70 -22.59 5.19
N PRO A 181 0.13 -23.34 4.24
CA PRO A 181 0.58 -24.71 3.97
C PRO A 181 2.06 -24.73 3.58
N PRO A 182 2.77 -25.85 3.78
CA PRO A 182 4.13 -26.02 3.28
C PRO A 182 4.25 -25.57 1.82
N LEU A 183 5.20 -24.68 1.56
CA LEU A 183 5.42 -24.09 0.25
C LEU A 183 6.80 -24.47 -0.28
N ILE A 184 6.78 -24.99 -1.51
CA ILE A 184 7.94 -25.21 -2.37
C ILE A 184 7.95 -24.10 -3.43
N GLU A 185 8.91 -23.19 -3.34
CA GLU A 185 9.05 -22.09 -4.30
C GLU A 185 10.04 -22.46 -5.42
N GLY A 186 9.61 -22.30 -6.66
CA GLY A 186 10.43 -22.51 -7.86
C GLY A 186 10.77 -21.21 -8.58
N THR A 187 11.84 -21.23 -9.37
CA THR A 187 12.15 -20.16 -10.35
C THR A 187 11.26 -20.22 -11.60
N ARG A 188 10.50 -21.32 -11.74
CA ARG A 188 9.50 -21.58 -12.77
C ARG A 188 8.53 -22.64 -12.26
N GLN A 189 7.52 -22.94 -13.07
CA GLN A 189 6.60 -24.04 -12.81
C GLN A 189 7.38 -25.37 -12.69
N LEU A 190 7.26 -26.05 -11.55
CA LEU A 190 7.92 -27.33 -11.34
C LEU A 190 7.13 -28.46 -12.01
N GLY A 191 7.85 -29.38 -12.64
CA GLY A 191 7.30 -30.65 -13.12
C GLY A 191 7.28 -31.72 -12.03
N THR A 192 6.60 -32.83 -12.30
CA THR A 192 6.34 -33.91 -11.32
C THR A 192 7.60 -34.45 -10.65
N ARG A 193 8.69 -34.67 -11.40
CA ARG A 193 9.95 -35.20 -10.84
C ARG A 193 10.59 -34.25 -9.84
N ALA A 194 10.66 -32.95 -10.18
CA ALA A 194 11.22 -31.94 -9.29
C ALA A 194 10.35 -31.75 -8.04
N MET A 195 9.03 -31.83 -8.20
CA MET A 195 8.09 -31.80 -7.07
C MET A 195 8.30 -32.99 -6.13
N ALA A 196 8.44 -34.20 -6.67
CA ALA A 196 8.67 -35.41 -5.87
C ALA A 196 9.98 -35.31 -5.06
N THR A 197 11.06 -34.79 -5.65
CA THR A 197 12.32 -34.55 -4.92
C THR A 197 12.13 -33.55 -3.78
N ALA A 198 11.49 -32.40 -4.05
CA ALA A 198 11.25 -31.39 -3.02
C ALA A 198 10.31 -31.87 -1.90
N LEU A 199 9.31 -32.70 -2.22
CA LEU A 199 8.45 -33.36 -1.23
C LEU A 199 9.23 -34.33 -0.37
N GLN A 200 10.11 -35.14 -0.96
CA GLN A 200 10.96 -36.08 -0.22
C GLN A 200 11.86 -35.35 0.79
N GLU A 201 12.39 -34.18 0.42
CA GLU A 201 13.17 -33.32 1.34
C GLU A 201 12.30 -32.76 2.47
N LEU A 202 11.03 -32.43 2.19
CA LEU A 202 10.08 -31.90 3.16
C LEU A 202 9.57 -32.96 4.15
N THR A 203 9.24 -34.16 3.65
CA THR A 203 8.58 -35.22 4.43
C THR A 203 9.55 -36.28 4.97
N GLY A 204 10.82 -36.24 4.56
CA GLY A 204 11.75 -37.33 4.82
C GLY A 204 11.26 -38.64 4.22
N SER A 205 11.52 -39.76 4.89
CA SER A 205 11.17 -41.13 4.47
C SER A 205 9.72 -41.55 4.76
N ALA A 206 8.86 -40.63 5.21
CA ALA A 206 7.45 -40.94 5.44
C ALA A 206 6.76 -41.37 4.12
N PRO A 207 5.89 -42.40 4.13
CA PRO A 207 5.15 -42.80 2.93
C PRO A 207 4.10 -41.74 2.59
N TRP A 208 4.12 -41.24 1.36
CA TRP A 208 3.15 -40.26 0.86
C TRP A 208 2.66 -40.65 -0.53
N LYS A 209 1.46 -40.17 -0.89
CA LYS A 209 0.89 -40.30 -2.23
C LYS A 209 0.49 -38.92 -2.74
N LEU A 210 1.13 -38.46 -3.81
CA LEU A 210 0.79 -37.19 -4.44
C LEU A 210 -0.55 -37.32 -5.17
N GLN A 211 -1.53 -36.50 -4.80
CA GLN A 211 -2.84 -36.44 -5.46
C GLN A 211 -2.90 -35.23 -6.42
N GLY A 212 -2.07 -35.25 -7.46
CA GLY A 212 -2.03 -34.23 -8.53
C GLY A 212 -1.82 -32.79 -8.03
N PRO A 213 -1.81 -31.79 -8.92
CA PRO A 213 -2.23 -30.45 -8.56
C PRO A 213 -3.77 -30.40 -8.56
N LEU A 214 -4.36 -30.00 -7.45
CA LEU A 214 -5.81 -29.85 -7.31
C LEU A 214 -6.29 -28.56 -7.96
N HIS A 215 -5.46 -27.51 -7.94
CA HIS A 215 -5.85 -26.21 -8.45
C HIS A 215 -4.65 -25.34 -8.85
N GLU A 216 -4.84 -24.54 -9.91
CA GLU A 216 -3.88 -23.52 -10.34
C GLU A 216 -4.54 -22.14 -10.30
N VAL A 217 -3.93 -21.21 -9.58
CA VAL A 217 -4.43 -19.84 -9.45
C VAL A 217 -3.30 -18.87 -9.73
N ARG A 218 -3.63 -17.77 -10.41
CA ARG A 218 -2.75 -16.62 -10.47
C ARG A 218 -3.20 -15.57 -9.45
N HIS A 219 -2.37 -15.31 -8.45
CA HIS A 219 -2.59 -14.25 -7.47
C HIS A 219 -1.81 -12.98 -7.86
N VAL A 220 -2.51 -11.85 -7.94
CA VAL A 220 -1.92 -10.57 -8.33
C VAL A 220 -1.66 -9.70 -7.10
N LEU A 221 -0.41 -9.31 -6.90
CA LEU A 221 0.05 -8.34 -5.91
C LEU A 221 0.63 -7.11 -6.62
N SER A 222 0.73 -5.98 -5.92
CA SER A 222 1.18 -4.71 -6.51
C SER A 222 2.57 -4.75 -7.16
N HIS A 223 3.45 -5.64 -6.69
CA HIS A 223 4.82 -5.77 -7.17
C HIS A 223 5.13 -7.18 -7.68
N GLN A 224 4.18 -8.11 -7.61
CA GLN A 224 4.45 -9.54 -7.85
C GLN A 224 3.23 -10.24 -8.44
N HIS A 225 3.44 -11.15 -9.37
CA HIS A 225 2.45 -12.13 -9.77
C HIS A 225 2.86 -13.49 -9.21
N LEU A 226 1.97 -14.14 -8.49
CA LEU A 226 2.20 -15.48 -7.97
C LEU A 226 1.45 -16.47 -8.84
N HIS A 227 2.18 -17.42 -9.42
CA HIS A 227 1.63 -18.59 -10.10
C HIS A 227 1.59 -19.69 -9.05
N THR A 228 0.42 -19.91 -8.46
CA THR A 228 0.22 -20.83 -7.34
C THR A 228 -0.40 -22.13 -7.80
N ARG A 229 0.19 -23.26 -7.40
CA ARG A 229 -0.40 -24.60 -7.47
C ARG A 229 -0.62 -25.16 -6.08
N PHE A 230 -1.69 -25.93 -5.91
CA PHE A 230 -2.03 -26.67 -4.69
C PHE A 230 -2.07 -28.16 -4.99
#